data_AF-A0A9Q4I1G1-F1
#
_entry.id   AF-A0A9Q4I1G1-F1
#
_cell.length_a   1.000
_cell.length_b   1.000
_cell.length_c   1.000
_cell.angle_alpha   90.00
_cell.angle_beta   90.00
_cell.angle_gamma   90.00
#
_symmetry.space_group_name_H-M   'P 1'
#
loop_
_entity.id
_entity.type
_entity.pdbx_description
1 polymer ?
#
loop_
_entity_poly.entity_id
_entity_poly.type
_entity_poly.pdbx_seq_one_letter_code
_entity_poly.pdbx_strand_id
1 'polypeptide(L)'
;MLNNILEISQRSNKNGRVPIKIALLKIHDDPNETNKNGIHWKKEYVLNAIDSVKGMPLCCEFASEDKSCPLGHGLTGEVVDSNGVHEPVFENSEVVGTFEKAEIETIKDINGDEIEALCGYGYLYYQRYPKLVDWVRKGFAVGEVCTSIEIMGLKENDNKIIYEDGYNENMRSPMIYSFSGCALLSISPSDDAAVVLEISQRKTTNKEEKKNMEFDKKEFEEVLKSTLAEINSEKKSHDDEVSELNNKITELNSQIEAKDVDIAARDTQIAELNAKVEQMEKDMKKKDDEKEDLEKEVTKAKASEKLSEVEAALKDFSDEEKEVAKEDIKKLKDEINACKKKSELNNVTSEINSIKSKICMEIVAKQKQAESEARISEQNSEEVKIEDIFSEVCSEKYVDDDEEVNIF
;
A
#
# COMPACT_ATOMS: atom_id res chain seq x y z
N MET A 1 54.12 8.96 -25.30
CA MET A 1 54.79 8.18 -24.23
C MET A 1 55.44 9.17 -23.29
N LEU A 2 54.68 9.61 -22.26
CA LEU A 2 55.26 10.44 -21.22
C LEU A 2 56.17 9.56 -20.36
N ASN A 3 57.43 9.97 -20.28
CA ASN A 3 58.40 9.45 -19.34
C ASN A 3 57.92 9.78 -17.91
N ASN A 4 57.03 8.95 -17.35
CA ASN A 4 56.63 9.07 -15.95
C ASN A 4 57.82 8.63 -15.09
N ILE A 5 58.55 9.62 -14.60
CA ILE A 5 59.75 9.47 -13.80
C ILE A 5 59.41 8.67 -12.54
N LEU A 6 60.19 7.62 -12.32
CA LEU A 6 60.20 6.77 -11.14
C LEU A 6 60.71 7.54 -9.90
N GLU A 7 60.10 7.25 -8.74
CA GLU A 7 60.78 6.78 -7.51
C GLU A 7 60.63 7.64 -6.23
N ILE A 8 59.50 7.50 -5.49
CA ILE A 8 59.42 7.89 -4.06
C ILE A 8 60.44 7.14 -3.20
N SER A 9 60.85 5.91 -3.59
CA SER A 9 61.86 5.14 -2.88
C SER A 9 62.15 3.81 -3.57
N GLN A 10 63.45 3.47 -3.71
CA GLN A 10 63.99 2.15 -4.10
C GLN A 10 63.61 0.99 -3.17
N ARG A 11 62.79 1.24 -2.15
CA ARG A 11 62.44 0.29 -1.09
C ARG A 11 60.95 0.00 -1.16
N SER A 12 60.60 -1.14 -1.76
CA SER A 12 59.57 -1.96 -1.13
C SER A 12 60.07 -2.20 0.30
N ASN A 13 59.44 -1.56 1.29
CA ASN A 13 59.86 -1.78 2.67
C ASN A 13 59.63 -3.26 3.01
N LYS A 14 60.49 -3.84 3.85
CA LYS A 14 60.63 -5.31 4.06
C LYS A 14 59.35 -6.06 4.49
N ASN A 15 58.23 -5.37 4.68
CA ASN A 15 56.96 -5.89 5.22
C ASN A 15 55.79 -5.87 4.20
N GLY A 16 56.05 -5.68 2.90
CA GLY A 16 55.03 -5.75 1.85
C GLY A 16 54.25 -4.46 1.56
N ARG A 17 54.60 -3.33 2.20
CA ARG A 17 54.00 -2.03 1.89
C ARG A 17 54.62 -1.44 0.62
N VAL A 18 53.79 -0.97 -0.30
CA VAL A 18 54.19 -0.37 -1.57
C VAL A 18 53.81 1.10 -1.57
N PRO A 19 54.77 2.03 -1.41
CA PRO A 19 54.49 3.45 -1.42
C PRO A 19 53.82 3.92 -2.72
N ILE A 20 52.85 4.81 -2.58
CA ILE A 20 52.03 5.38 -3.66
C ILE A 20 51.75 6.86 -3.37
N LYS A 21 51.67 7.67 -4.41
CA LYS A 21 51.18 9.06 -4.38
C LYS A 21 50.01 9.21 -5.34
N ILE A 22 48.96 9.88 -4.89
CA ILE A 22 47.69 10.02 -5.61
C ILE A 22 47.28 11.49 -5.57
N ALA A 23 46.90 12.06 -6.70
CA ALA A 23 46.10 13.27 -6.73
C ALA A 23 44.68 12.89 -6.31
N LEU A 24 44.25 13.34 -5.15
CA LEU A 24 42.96 12.97 -4.54
C LEU A 24 41.81 13.76 -5.14
N LEU A 25 42.06 15.03 -5.47
CA LEU A 25 41.12 15.97 -6.07
C LEU A 25 41.87 17.15 -6.69
N LYS A 26 41.25 17.79 -7.68
CA LYS A 26 41.64 19.11 -8.19
C LYS A 26 41.13 20.21 -7.26
N ILE A 27 41.95 21.22 -7.02
CA ILE A 27 41.54 22.49 -6.42
C ILE A 27 41.02 23.40 -7.53
N HIS A 28 39.85 24.01 -7.33
CA HIS A 28 39.25 24.88 -8.34
C HIS A 28 39.52 26.35 -8.01
N ASP A 29 40.19 27.04 -8.94
CA ASP A 29 40.45 28.48 -8.85
C ASP A 29 39.28 29.31 -9.41
N ASP A 30 38.60 28.81 -10.44
CA ASP A 30 37.39 29.45 -10.98
C ASP A 30 36.20 29.13 -10.06
N PRO A 31 35.54 30.15 -9.47
CA PRO A 31 34.42 29.93 -8.58
C PRO A 31 33.22 29.22 -9.23
N ASN A 32 33.14 29.13 -10.56
CA ASN A 32 32.07 28.42 -11.28
C ASN A 32 32.46 27.02 -11.73
N GLU A 33 33.71 26.60 -11.51
CA GLU A 33 34.18 25.28 -11.90
C GLU A 33 33.74 24.22 -10.88
N THR A 34 33.30 23.06 -11.35
CA THR A 34 32.99 21.90 -10.50
C THR A 34 33.53 20.64 -11.16
N ASN A 35 33.72 19.60 -10.37
CA ASN A 35 33.90 18.26 -10.93
C ASN A 35 32.57 17.77 -11.54
N LYS A 36 32.57 16.61 -12.20
CA LYS A 36 31.37 16.08 -12.89
C LYS A 36 30.19 15.78 -11.95
N ASN A 37 30.42 15.76 -10.64
CA ASN A 37 29.40 15.55 -9.61
C ASN A 37 28.97 16.87 -8.93
N GLY A 38 29.29 18.03 -9.51
CA GLY A 38 28.87 19.33 -9.01
C GLY A 38 29.60 19.80 -7.74
N ILE A 39 30.74 19.19 -7.38
CA ILE A 39 31.54 19.63 -6.22
C ILE A 39 32.57 20.66 -6.66
N HIS A 40 32.59 21.80 -5.97
CA HIS A 40 33.62 22.83 -6.08
C HIS A 40 34.58 22.74 -4.87
N TRP A 41 35.84 22.35 -5.10
CA TRP A 41 36.84 22.23 -4.05
C TRP A 41 37.58 23.55 -3.82
N LYS A 42 37.13 24.32 -2.83
CA LYS A 42 37.84 25.53 -2.38
C LYS A 42 39.10 25.17 -1.60
N LYS A 43 40.22 25.79 -1.97
CA LYS A 43 41.53 25.61 -1.32
C LYS A 43 41.48 25.77 0.19
N GLU A 44 40.78 26.79 0.69
CA GLU A 44 40.63 27.05 2.12
C GLU A 44 40.00 25.88 2.87
N TYR A 45 38.89 25.35 2.36
CA TYR A 45 38.16 24.26 3.01
C TYR A 45 38.90 22.93 2.91
N VAL A 46 39.60 22.69 1.80
CA VAL A 46 40.51 21.55 1.67
C VAL A 46 41.66 21.63 2.67
N LEU A 47 42.27 22.80 2.87
CA LEU A 47 43.31 23.00 3.88
C LEU A 47 42.81 22.77 5.30
N ASN A 48 41.57 23.18 5.61
CA ASN A 48 40.97 22.93 6.92
C ASN A 48 40.74 21.43 7.20
N ALA A 49 40.46 20.65 6.16
CA ALA A 49 40.21 19.21 6.28
C ALA A 49 41.47 18.35 6.06
N ILE A 50 42.60 18.90 5.61
CA ILE A 50 43.74 18.13 5.09
C ILE A 50 44.31 17.09 6.06
N ASP A 51 44.30 17.41 7.36
CA ASP A 51 44.81 16.52 8.40
C ASP A 51 44.03 15.20 8.50
N SER A 52 42.75 15.20 8.08
CA SER A 52 41.92 13.99 8.06
C SER A 52 42.35 12.96 7.02
N VAL A 53 43.17 13.33 6.03
CA VAL A 53 43.76 12.37 5.08
C VAL A 53 44.69 11.40 5.80
N LYS A 54 45.35 11.83 6.89
CA LYS A 54 46.27 10.98 7.62
C LYS A 54 45.53 9.83 8.30
N GLY A 55 45.86 8.61 7.88
CA GLY A 55 45.23 7.39 8.38
C GLY A 55 43.95 6.99 7.65
N MET A 56 43.45 7.81 6.70
CA MET A 56 42.30 7.41 5.90
C MET A 56 42.64 6.19 5.02
N PRO A 57 41.68 5.28 4.82
CA PRO A 57 41.90 4.08 4.03
C PRO A 57 42.01 4.40 2.54
N LEU A 58 42.86 3.65 1.86
CA LEU A 58 42.81 3.49 0.41
C LEU A 58 42.05 2.20 0.14
N CYS A 59 40.96 2.27 -0.62
CA CYS A 59 39.97 1.21 -0.78
C CYS A 59 39.78 0.81 -2.24
N CYS A 60 39.10 -0.30 -2.47
CA CYS A 60 38.39 -0.57 -3.71
C CYS A 60 37.31 -1.63 -3.51
N GLU A 61 36.27 -1.55 -4.32
CA GLU A 61 35.42 -2.70 -4.64
C GLU A 61 36.11 -3.56 -5.71
N PHE A 62 36.05 -4.89 -5.58
CA PHE A 62 36.64 -5.79 -6.56
C PHE A 62 35.58 -6.32 -7.53
N ALA A 63 35.91 -6.34 -8.82
CA ALA A 63 35.04 -6.92 -9.85
C ALA A 63 35.00 -8.46 -9.81
N SER A 64 35.94 -9.09 -9.10
CA SER A 64 36.14 -10.54 -9.08
C SER A 64 36.61 -11.02 -7.71
N GLU A 65 36.27 -12.27 -7.37
CA GLU A 65 36.70 -12.92 -6.12
C GLU A 65 38.22 -13.04 -6.01
N ASP A 66 38.92 -13.08 -7.15
CA ASP A 66 40.37 -13.23 -7.20
C ASP A 66 41.13 -11.92 -6.90
N LYS A 67 40.39 -10.81 -6.66
CA LYS A 67 40.87 -9.49 -6.23
C LYS A 67 41.95 -8.91 -7.14
N SER A 68 41.81 -9.14 -8.44
CA SER A 68 42.77 -8.72 -9.45
C SER A 68 42.48 -7.34 -10.05
N CYS A 69 41.21 -6.95 -10.11
CA CYS A 69 40.76 -5.71 -10.74
C CYS A 69 39.83 -4.94 -9.79
N PRO A 70 40.11 -3.65 -9.50
CA PRO A 70 39.15 -2.81 -8.81
C PRO A 70 37.98 -2.52 -9.76
N LEU A 71 36.85 -2.09 -9.20
CA LEU A 71 35.65 -1.65 -9.91
C LEU A 71 35.30 -0.22 -9.50
N GLY A 72 34.90 -0.05 -8.24
CA GLY A 72 34.32 1.18 -7.72
C GLY A 72 34.67 1.46 -6.25
N HIS A 73 33.90 2.35 -5.63
CA HIS A 73 34.04 2.74 -4.22
C HIS A 73 33.33 1.80 -3.24
N GLY A 74 32.54 0.83 -3.72
CA GLY A 74 31.66 -0.03 -2.92
C GLY A 74 30.28 0.59 -2.71
N LEU A 75 29.45 -0.01 -1.87
CA LEU A 75 28.12 0.48 -1.56
C LEU A 75 28.17 1.44 -0.36
N THR A 76 27.83 2.70 -0.59
CA THR A 76 27.72 3.72 0.45
C THR A 76 26.33 3.70 1.08
N GLY A 77 26.26 3.80 2.40
CA GLY A 77 25.02 3.78 3.16
C GLY A 77 25.19 4.36 4.55
N GLU A 78 24.15 4.24 5.36
CA GLU A 78 24.10 4.76 6.72
C GLU A 78 23.30 3.81 7.62
N VAL A 79 23.74 3.63 8.86
CA VAL A 79 23.03 2.89 9.89
C VAL A 79 22.80 3.78 11.10
N VAL A 80 21.64 3.65 11.73
CA VAL A 80 21.31 4.41 12.94
C VAL A 80 21.56 3.53 14.15
N ASP A 81 22.43 3.97 15.04
CA ASP A 81 22.76 3.24 16.26
C ASP A 81 21.61 3.30 17.29
N SER A 82 21.75 2.56 18.41
CA SER A 82 20.75 2.54 19.48
C SER A 82 20.51 3.89 20.17
N ASN A 83 21.41 4.87 19.97
CA ASN A 83 21.33 6.21 20.53
C ASN A 83 20.80 7.24 19.51
N GLY A 84 20.41 6.80 18.30
CA GLY A 84 19.94 7.68 17.23
C GLY A 84 21.07 8.39 16.46
N VAL A 85 22.32 7.95 16.62
CA VAL A 85 23.47 8.47 15.87
C VAL A 85 23.55 7.78 14.51
N HIS A 86 23.64 8.59 13.46
CA HIS A 86 23.75 8.15 12.08
C HIS A 86 25.22 7.85 11.77
N GLU A 87 25.58 6.59 11.50
CA GLU A 87 26.92 6.13 11.19
C GLU A 87 27.06 5.76 9.70
N PRO A 88 28.07 6.27 8.99
CA PRO A 88 28.30 5.89 7.60
C PRO A 88 28.80 4.46 7.47
N VAL A 89 28.37 3.79 6.40
CA VAL A 89 28.78 2.42 6.07
C VAL A 89 29.26 2.38 4.62
N PHE A 90 30.37 1.68 4.40
CA PHE A 90 30.93 1.38 3.09
C PHE A 90 31.02 -0.14 2.94
N GLU A 91 29.96 -0.75 2.44
CA GLU A 91 29.93 -2.19 2.16
C GLU A 91 30.67 -2.49 0.85
N ASN A 92 31.23 -3.68 0.71
CA ASN A 92 32.02 -4.07 -0.47
C ASN A 92 33.18 -3.12 -0.81
N SER A 93 33.67 -2.36 0.17
CA SER A 93 34.80 -1.43 0.03
C SER A 93 35.99 -1.96 0.83
N GLU A 94 36.86 -2.73 0.19
CA GLU A 94 37.95 -3.41 0.88
C GLU A 94 39.14 -2.46 1.09
N VAL A 95 39.66 -2.38 2.31
CA VAL A 95 40.83 -1.56 2.63
C VAL A 95 42.10 -2.23 2.11
N VAL A 96 42.69 -1.62 1.08
CA VAL A 96 43.85 -2.12 0.34
C VAL A 96 45.13 -1.32 0.62
N GLY A 97 45.01 -0.18 1.27
CA GLY A 97 46.12 0.67 1.66
C GLY A 97 45.73 1.71 2.71
N THR A 98 46.64 2.63 2.97
CA THR A 98 46.43 3.71 3.95
C THR A 98 47.26 4.92 3.57
N PHE A 99 46.71 6.12 3.76
CA PHE A 99 47.43 7.37 3.61
C PHE A 99 48.14 7.78 4.90
N GLU A 100 49.32 8.38 4.75
CA GLU A 100 50.18 8.83 5.86
C GLU A 100 50.20 10.35 6.00
N LYS A 101 50.00 11.07 4.89
CA LYS A 101 49.91 12.55 4.84
C LYS A 101 49.30 13.01 3.52
N ALA A 102 48.95 14.28 3.43
CA ALA A 102 48.64 14.96 2.18
C ALA A 102 49.21 16.38 2.15
N GLU A 103 49.46 16.88 0.94
CA GLU A 103 49.96 18.23 0.67
C GLU A 103 49.25 18.76 -0.58
N ILE A 104 49.02 20.08 -0.68
CA ILE A 104 48.55 20.68 -1.94
C ILE A 104 49.78 20.97 -2.80
N GLU A 105 49.78 20.47 -4.02
CA GLU A 105 50.89 20.58 -4.96
C GLU A 105 50.42 21.00 -6.34
N THR A 106 51.28 21.71 -7.08
CA THR A 106 51.09 21.93 -8.52
C THR A 106 51.54 20.69 -9.27
N ILE A 107 50.62 20.07 -10.00
CA ILE A 107 50.87 18.89 -10.84
C ILE A 107 50.50 19.19 -12.29
N LYS A 108 50.87 18.30 -13.21
CA LYS A 108 50.42 18.36 -14.61
C LYS A 108 49.25 17.41 -14.81
N ASP A 109 48.19 17.89 -15.44
CA ASP A 109 47.08 17.06 -15.87
C ASP A 109 47.43 16.24 -17.15
N ILE A 110 46.46 15.48 -17.66
CA ILE A 110 46.61 14.69 -18.89
C ILE A 110 46.93 15.53 -20.14
N ASN A 111 46.50 16.80 -20.16
CA ASN A 111 46.76 17.74 -21.26
C ASN A 111 48.14 18.41 -21.12
N GLY A 112 48.79 18.25 -19.97
CA GLY A 112 50.08 18.85 -19.63
C GLY A 112 49.96 20.23 -18.98
N ASP A 113 48.75 20.66 -18.65
CA ASP A 113 48.44 21.93 -18.00
C ASP A 113 48.73 21.83 -16.49
N GLU A 114 49.22 22.92 -15.91
CA GLU A 114 49.49 22.99 -14.48
C GLU A 114 48.19 23.22 -13.70
N ILE A 115 47.90 22.33 -12.76
CA ILE A 115 46.75 22.41 -11.86
C ILE A 115 47.21 22.30 -10.41
N GLU A 116 46.50 22.94 -9.48
CA GLU A 116 46.65 22.65 -8.05
C GLU A 116 45.80 21.43 -7.68
N ALA A 117 46.40 20.45 -7.00
CA ALA A 117 45.74 19.24 -6.55
C ALA A 117 46.12 18.90 -5.12
N LEU A 118 45.17 18.32 -4.37
CA LEU A 118 45.48 17.69 -3.09
C LEU A 118 46.17 16.34 -3.35
N CYS A 119 47.45 16.24 -3.03
CA CYS A 119 48.23 15.02 -3.22
C CYS A 119 48.33 14.22 -1.93
N GLY A 120 47.74 13.02 -1.91
CA GLY A 120 47.84 12.05 -0.83
C GLY A 120 49.06 11.13 -0.99
N TYR A 121 49.81 10.96 0.09
CA TYR A 121 50.94 10.04 0.19
C TYR A 121 50.56 8.86 1.07
N GLY A 122 50.75 7.64 0.58
CA GLY A 122 50.39 6.45 1.32
C GLY A 122 51.11 5.21 0.84
N TYR A 123 50.52 4.06 1.15
CA TYR A 123 51.01 2.77 0.66
C TYR A 123 49.88 1.77 0.44
N LEU A 124 50.08 0.85 -0.50
CA LEU A 124 49.27 -0.34 -0.72
C LEU A 124 49.84 -1.55 0.04
N TYR A 125 48.96 -2.44 0.50
CA TYR A 125 49.30 -3.69 1.16
C TYR A 125 49.55 -4.82 0.14
N TYR A 126 50.73 -4.84 -0.51
CA TYR A 126 51.07 -5.90 -1.49
C TYR A 126 51.01 -7.31 -0.89
N GLN A 127 51.37 -7.46 0.39
CA GLN A 127 51.31 -8.75 1.08
C GLN A 127 49.89 -9.30 1.23
N ARG A 128 48.87 -8.48 0.98
CA ARG A 128 47.45 -8.88 0.98
C ARG A 128 46.86 -8.89 -0.43
N TYR A 129 47.22 -7.90 -1.25
CA TYR A 129 46.64 -7.68 -2.58
C TYR A 129 47.72 -7.61 -3.68
N PRO A 130 48.50 -8.67 -3.92
CA PRO A 130 49.58 -8.64 -4.89
C PRO A 130 49.07 -8.39 -6.32
N LYS A 131 47.94 -9.00 -6.70
CA LYS A 131 47.34 -8.86 -8.03
C LYS A 131 46.84 -7.44 -8.30
N LEU A 132 46.15 -6.83 -7.32
CA LEU A 132 45.74 -5.42 -7.40
C LEU A 132 46.93 -4.49 -7.58
N VAL A 133 47.99 -4.66 -6.80
CA VAL A 133 49.18 -3.78 -6.92
C VAL A 133 49.84 -3.95 -8.28
N ASP A 134 49.88 -5.16 -8.82
CA ASP A 134 50.38 -5.40 -10.17
C ASP A 134 49.45 -4.80 -11.24
N TRP A 135 48.13 -4.77 -11.02
CA TRP A 135 47.17 -4.03 -11.85
C TRP A 135 47.45 -2.52 -11.83
N VAL A 136 47.63 -1.91 -10.65
CA VAL A 136 47.94 -0.46 -10.54
C VAL A 136 49.25 -0.12 -11.24
N ARG A 137 50.29 -0.95 -11.08
CA ARG A 137 51.57 -0.76 -11.76
C ARG A 137 51.45 -0.85 -13.27
N LYS A 138 50.69 -1.83 -13.78
CA LYS A 138 50.44 -1.98 -15.22
C LYS A 138 49.66 -0.78 -15.75
N GLY A 139 48.57 -0.41 -15.09
CA GLY A 139 47.74 0.75 -15.44
C GLY A 139 48.59 2.03 -15.52
N PHE A 140 49.36 2.31 -14.47
CA PHE A 140 50.27 3.47 -14.43
C PHE A 140 51.34 3.47 -15.53
N ALA A 141 51.81 2.30 -15.96
CA ALA A 141 52.81 2.18 -17.02
C ALA A 141 52.26 2.42 -18.43
N VAL A 142 50.96 2.18 -18.64
CA VAL A 142 50.31 2.27 -19.97
C VAL A 142 49.32 3.41 -20.09
N GLY A 143 48.93 4.05 -18.99
CA GLY A 143 47.94 5.12 -18.92
C GLY A 143 47.75 5.64 -17.50
N GLU A 144 46.52 6.05 -17.19
CA GLU A 144 46.13 6.57 -15.87
C GLU A 144 45.42 5.51 -15.04
N VAL A 145 45.57 5.61 -13.71
CA VAL A 145 44.78 4.84 -12.76
C VAL A 145 43.94 5.84 -11.98
N CYS A 146 42.63 5.82 -12.23
CA CYS A 146 41.67 6.75 -11.66
C CYS A 146 41.36 6.42 -10.20
N THR A 147 40.93 7.44 -9.46
CA THR A 147 40.56 7.35 -8.06
C THR A 147 39.34 8.22 -7.73
N SER A 148 38.72 7.99 -6.58
CA SER A 148 37.63 8.83 -6.05
C SER A 148 37.90 9.12 -4.60
N ILE A 149 37.80 10.38 -4.18
CA ILE A 149 37.88 10.79 -2.78
C ILE A 149 36.50 10.74 -2.13
N GLU A 150 36.43 10.21 -0.92
CA GLU A 150 35.20 10.12 -0.13
C GLU A 150 35.26 11.08 1.06
N ILE A 151 34.18 11.83 1.31
CA ILE A 151 34.07 12.76 2.43
C ILE A 151 32.86 12.44 3.31
N MET A 152 32.99 12.74 4.59
CA MET A 152 31.94 12.56 5.60
C MET A 152 31.77 13.82 6.43
N GLY A 153 30.61 13.97 7.08
CA GLY A 153 30.44 15.01 8.08
C GLY A 153 31.19 14.71 9.37
N LEU A 154 31.39 15.75 10.18
CA LEU A 154 32.04 15.64 11.48
C LEU A 154 31.03 15.21 12.55
N LYS A 155 31.51 14.57 13.62
CA LYS A 155 30.68 14.16 14.75
C LYS A 155 29.98 15.35 15.40
N GLU A 156 30.65 16.49 15.47
CA GLU A 156 30.14 17.74 16.01
C GLU A 156 28.94 18.29 15.23
N ASN A 157 28.74 17.79 14.00
CA ASN A 157 27.69 18.19 13.07
C ASN A 157 26.74 17.01 12.74
N ASP A 158 26.52 16.08 13.68
CA ASP A 158 25.69 14.89 13.49
C ASP A 158 26.10 14.04 12.26
N ASN A 159 27.41 13.97 11.98
CA ASN A 159 27.98 13.30 10.80
C ASN A 159 27.47 13.85 9.45
N LYS A 160 26.95 15.08 9.43
CA LYS A 160 26.52 15.79 8.21
C LYS A 160 27.60 16.73 7.69
N ILE A 161 27.75 16.73 6.36
CA ILE A 161 28.61 17.69 5.65
C ILE A 161 27.92 19.05 5.66
N ILE A 162 28.66 20.09 6.04
CA ILE A 162 28.19 21.48 5.93
C ILE A 162 28.79 22.08 4.66
N TYR A 163 27.92 22.65 3.82
CA TYR A 163 28.27 23.33 2.58
C TYR A 163 28.13 24.84 2.77
N GLU A 164 29.02 25.63 2.17
CA GLU A 164 29.10 27.09 2.33
C GLU A 164 27.77 27.82 2.07
N ASP A 165 27.09 27.48 0.98
CA ASP A 165 25.79 28.05 0.58
C ASP A 165 24.62 27.06 0.75
N GLY A 166 24.83 26.01 1.54
CA GLY A 166 23.91 24.87 1.63
C GLY A 166 24.08 23.87 0.47
N TYR A 167 23.31 22.78 0.53
CA TYR A 167 23.42 21.72 -0.48
C TYR A 167 22.74 22.14 -1.79
N ASN A 168 23.48 22.00 -2.89
CA ASN A 168 22.97 22.10 -4.25
C ASN A 168 23.67 21.03 -5.10
N GLU A 169 22.88 20.15 -5.71
CA GLU A 169 23.34 18.99 -6.48
C GLU A 169 24.30 19.37 -7.60
N ASN A 170 24.05 20.50 -8.28
CA ASN A 170 24.83 20.90 -9.46
C ASN A 170 26.05 21.76 -9.12
N MET A 171 26.07 22.38 -7.93
CA MET A 171 27.16 23.25 -7.51
C MET A 171 27.17 23.44 -6.00
N ARG A 172 28.10 22.77 -5.32
CA ARG A 172 28.27 22.87 -3.87
C ARG A 172 29.74 22.87 -3.48
N SER A 173 30.06 23.66 -2.46
CA SER A 173 31.38 23.74 -1.86
C SER A 173 31.34 23.15 -0.45
N PRO A 174 31.87 21.92 -0.23
CA PRO A 174 32.00 21.37 1.11
C PRO A 174 32.88 22.29 1.97
N MET A 175 32.36 22.73 3.10
CA MET A 175 33.03 23.68 4.01
C MET A 175 33.48 23.01 5.31
N ILE A 176 32.63 22.17 5.90
CA ILE A 176 32.95 21.42 7.11
C ILE A 176 32.70 19.93 6.86
N TYR A 177 33.77 19.18 6.76
CA TYR A 177 33.80 17.75 6.46
C TYR A 177 35.15 17.14 6.86
N SER A 178 35.23 15.81 6.81
CA SER A 178 36.45 15.02 6.92
C SER A 178 36.64 14.23 5.63
N PHE A 179 37.87 14.12 5.14
CA PHE A 179 38.23 13.06 4.21
C PHE A 179 38.14 11.73 4.95
N SER A 180 37.53 10.74 4.30
CA SER A 180 37.12 9.48 4.94
C SER A 180 37.68 8.24 4.25
N GLY A 181 38.15 8.40 3.01
CA GLY A 181 38.79 7.35 2.24
C GLY A 181 39.03 7.79 0.81
N CYS A 182 39.75 6.96 0.05
CA CYS A 182 39.87 7.13 -1.39
C CYS A 182 39.80 5.76 -2.07
N ALA A 183 39.04 5.63 -3.15
CA ALA A 183 38.88 4.39 -3.90
C ALA A 183 39.77 4.37 -5.14
N LEU A 184 40.40 3.23 -5.44
CA LEU A 184 40.97 2.94 -6.77
C LEU A 184 39.84 2.50 -7.71
N LEU A 185 39.81 3.05 -8.93
CA LEU A 185 38.73 2.84 -9.88
C LEU A 185 39.21 2.22 -11.20
N SER A 186 38.39 1.35 -11.77
CA SER A 186 38.49 0.95 -13.19
C SER A 186 37.42 1.65 -14.06
N ILE A 187 36.55 2.44 -13.44
CA ILE A 187 35.50 3.23 -14.09
C ILE A 187 35.91 4.71 -14.13
N SER A 188 35.17 5.51 -14.90
CA SER A 188 35.43 6.95 -14.99
C SER A 188 35.21 7.65 -13.64
N PRO A 189 36.17 8.47 -13.17
CA PRO A 189 36.01 9.26 -11.96
C PRO A 189 35.12 10.49 -12.20
N SER A 190 34.59 11.07 -11.13
CA SER A 190 33.93 12.38 -11.21
C SER A 190 34.91 13.53 -11.38
N ASP A 191 36.15 13.36 -10.93
CA ASP A 191 37.25 14.31 -11.07
C ASP A 191 38.36 13.67 -11.92
N ASP A 192 38.59 14.20 -13.12
CA ASP A 192 39.58 13.65 -14.05
C ASP A 192 41.03 13.84 -13.58
N ALA A 193 41.27 14.76 -12.63
CA ALA A 193 42.59 14.91 -12.01
C ALA A 193 42.83 13.90 -10.88
N ALA A 194 41.81 13.16 -10.44
CA ALA A 194 41.93 12.23 -9.32
C ALA A 194 42.62 10.92 -9.77
N VAL A 195 43.95 10.92 -9.87
CA VAL A 195 44.73 9.81 -10.44
C VAL A 195 45.96 9.43 -9.61
N VAL A 196 46.45 8.20 -9.81
CA VAL A 196 47.75 7.77 -9.27
C VAL A 196 48.88 8.52 -9.98
N LEU A 197 49.67 9.28 -9.21
CA LEU A 197 50.80 10.06 -9.69
C LEU A 197 52.12 9.28 -9.65
N GLU A 198 52.31 8.45 -8.62
CA GLU A 198 53.54 7.68 -8.44
C GLU A 198 53.24 6.36 -7.73
N ILE A 199 53.93 5.28 -8.12
CA ILE A 199 53.88 4.00 -7.41
C ILE A 199 55.26 3.32 -7.37
N SER A 200 55.64 2.78 -6.21
CA SER A 200 56.93 2.11 -6.05
C SER A 200 57.01 0.79 -6.83
N GLN A 201 58.10 0.61 -7.56
CA GLN A 201 58.40 -0.61 -8.32
C GLN A 201 59.48 -1.46 -7.62
N ARG A 202 59.48 -2.78 -7.89
CA ARG A 202 60.52 -3.68 -7.40
C ARG A 202 61.78 -3.52 -8.25
N LYS A 203 62.95 -3.41 -7.62
CA LYS A 203 64.23 -3.58 -8.33
C LYS A 203 64.38 -5.02 -8.81
N THR A 204 64.44 -5.23 -10.11
CA THR A 204 65.13 -6.38 -10.69
C THR A 204 66.64 -6.08 -10.63
N THR A 205 67.33 -6.66 -9.65
CA THR A 205 68.80 -6.60 -9.56
C THR A 205 69.43 -7.50 -10.61
N ASN A 206 69.58 -7.03 -11.85
CA ASN A 206 70.58 -7.54 -12.79
C ASN A 206 71.25 -6.34 -13.49
N LYS A 207 72.31 -5.82 -12.85
CA LYS A 207 73.10 -4.67 -13.34
C LYS A 207 74.13 -5.05 -14.42
N GLU A 208 74.24 -6.31 -14.81
CA GLU A 208 75.15 -6.77 -15.88
C GLU A 208 74.44 -7.24 -17.16
N GLU A 209 73.11 -7.36 -17.17
CA GLU A 209 72.34 -7.77 -18.36
C GLU A 209 71.84 -6.58 -19.20
N LYS A 210 72.45 -5.40 -19.07
CA LYS A 210 72.19 -4.29 -20.01
C LYS A 210 72.81 -4.50 -21.39
N LYS A 211 73.30 -5.71 -21.70
CA LYS A 211 73.83 -6.05 -23.02
C LYS A 211 73.03 -7.07 -23.84
N ASN A 212 71.94 -7.65 -23.35
CA ASN A 212 71.10 -8.56 -24.14
C ASN A 212 69.63 -8.60 -23.65
N MET A 213 69.03 -7.47 -23.29
CA MET A 213 67.57 -7.35 -23.43
C MET A 213 67.24 -7.02 -24.88
N GLU A 214 67.61 -7.93 -25.78
CA GLU A 214 66.86 -8.06 -27.01
C GLU A 214 65.52 -8.61 -26.54
N PHE A 215 64.53 -7.72 -26.42
CA PHE A 215 63.13 -8.08 -26.23
C PHE A 215 62.86 -9.17 -27.26
N ASP A 216 62.78 -10.45 -26.84
CA ASP A 216 62.74 -11.56 -27.79
C ASP A 216 61.42 -11.42 -28.53
N LYS A 217 61.51 -10.78 -29.69
CA LYS A 217 60.36 -10.30 -30.44
C LYS A 217 59.42 -11.46 -30.74
N LYS A 218 59.96 -12.68 -30.84
CA LYS A 218 59.19 -13.91 -30.99
C LYS A 218 58.36 -14.23 -29.76
N GLU A 219 58.94 -14.18 -28.57
CA GLU A 219 58.22 -14.49 -27.32
C GLU A 219 57.11 -13.46 -27.07
N PHE A 220 57.37 -12.18 -27.36
CA PHE A 220 56.33 -11.14 -27.30
C PHE A 220 55.26 -11.29 -28.40
N GLU A 221 55.65 -11.62 -29.64
CA GLU A 221 54.71 -11.92 -30.73
C GLU A 221 53.83 -13.13 -30.43
N GLU A 222 54.36 -14.16 -29.75
CA GLU A 222 53.62 -15.34 -29.32
C GLU A 222 52.63 -15.01 -28.20
N VAL A 223 53.05 -14.25 -27.18
CA VAL A 223 52.15 -13.77 -26.12
C VAL A 223 51.03 -12.94 -26.73
N LEU A 224 51.32 -11.96 -27.59
CA LEU A 224 50.31 -11.15 -28.28
C LEU A 224 49.33 -12.00 -29.08
N LYS A 225 49.80 -13.00 -29.82
CA LYS A 225 48.93 -13.92 -30.58
C LYS A 225 48.03 -14.72 -29.65
N SER A 226 48.55 -15.21 -28.53
CA SER A 226 47.76 -15.94 -27.53
C SER A 226 46.68 -15.04 -26.94
N THR A 227 47.03 -13.82 -26.52
CA THR A 227 46.06 -12.88 -25.94
C THR A 227 45.01 -12.46 -26.96
N LEU A 228 45.40 -12.23 -28.22
CA LEU A 228 44.46 -11.92 -29.30
C LEU A 228 43.54 -13.10 -29.61
N ALA A 229 44.03 -14.34 -29.54
CA ALA A 229 43.20 -15.53 -29.72
C ALA A 229 42.18 -15.69 -28.58
N GLU A 230 42.61 -15.47 -27.34
CA GLU A 230 41.73 -15.48 -26.15
C GLU A 230 40.66 -14.39 -26.25
N ILE A 231 41.05 -13.14 -26.51
CA ILE A 231 40.11 -12.01 -26.68
C ILE A 231 39.10 -12.29 -27.80
N ASN A 232 39.54 -12.85 -28.93
CA ASN A 232 38.62 -13.18 -30.02
C ASN A 232 37.65 -14.32 -29.64
N SER A 233 38.11 -15.30 -28.86
CA SER A 233 37.26 -16.38 -28.34
C SER A 233 36.22 -15.85 -27.37
N GLU A 234 36.64 -15.02 -26.41
CA GLU A 234 35.73 -14.39 -25.44
C GLU A 234 34.73 -13.47 -26.13
N LYS A 235 35.18 -12.65 -27.09
CA LYS A 235 34.30 -11.79 -27.88
C LYS A 235 33.22 -12.61 -28.60
N LYS A 236 33.61 -13.73 -29.22
CA LYS A 236 32.65 -14.61 -29.89
C LYS A 236 31.63 -15.20 -28.90
N SER A 237 32.09 -15.62 -27.72
CA SER A 237 31.21 -16.12 -26.66
C SER A 237 30.19 -15.06 -26.24
N HIS A 238 30.64 -13.82 -26.01
CA HIS A 238 29.74 -12.72 -25.67
C HIS A 238 28.79 -12.36 -26.82
N ASP A 239 29.25 -12.37 -28.07
CA ASP A 239 28.39 -12.14 -29.24
C ASP A 239 27.28 -13.21 -29.34
N ASP A 240 27.61 -14.48 -29.06
CA ASP A 240 26.64 -15.59 -29.02
C ASP A 240 25.63 -15.40 -27.87
N GLU A 241 26.09 -15.04 -26.66
CA GLU A 241 25.21 -14.75 -25.50
C GLU A 241 24.28 -13.56 -25.77
N VAL A 242 24.78 -12.48 -26.37
CA VAL A 242 23.98 -11.32 -26.77
C VAL A 242 22.92 -11.73 -27.80
N SER A 243 23.26 -12.61 -28.75
CA SER A 243 22.28 -13.13 -29.71
C SER A 243 21.18 -13.94 -29.02
N GLU A 244 21.52 -14.78 -28.04
CA GLU A 244 20.53 -15.55 -27.27
C GLU A 244 19.60 -14.64 -26.44
N LEU A 245 20.17 -13.65 -25.76
CA LEU A 245 19.40 -12.68 -24.98
C LEU A 245 18.45 -11.87 -25.88
N ASN A 246 18.91 -11.43 -27.05
CA ASN A 246 18.06 -10.72 -28.01
C ASN A 246 16.88 -11.58 -28.48
N ASN A 247 17.11 -12.85 -28.79
CA ASN A 247 16.03 -13.78 -29.15
C ASN A 247 15.01 -13.93 -28.02
N LYS A 248 15.47 -14.02 -26.76
CA LYS A 248 14.61 -14.11 -25.59
C LYS A 248 13.80 -12.82 -25.36
N ILE A 249 14.38 -11.66 -25.60
CA ILE A 249 13.69 -10.36 -25.56
C ILE A 249 12.58 -10.32 -26.61
N THR A 250 12.86 -10.73 -27.85
CA THR A 250 11.85 -10.79 -28.92
C THR A 250 10.68 -11.70 -28.54
N GLU A 251 10.96 -12.90 -28.03
CA GLU A 251 9.93 -13.84 -27.60
C GLU A 251 9.07 -13.27 -26.45
N LEU A 252 9.71 -12.68 -25.43
CA LEU A 252 8.99 -12.06 -24.32
C LEU A 252 8.12 -10.89 -24.78
N ASN A 253 8.59 -10.07 -25.71
CA ASN A 253 7.81 -8.97 -26.28
C ASN A 253 6.58 -9.49 -27.04
N SER A 254 6.71 -10.55 -27.84
CA SER A 254 5.55 -11.17 -28.50
C SER A 254 4.54 -11.74 -27.51
N GLN A 255 5.00 -12.31 -26.38
CA GLN A 255 4.10 -12.77 -25.32
C GLN A 255 3.39 -11.61 -24.60
N ILE A 256 4.05 -10.48 -24.40
CA ILE A 256 3.45 -9.27 -23.82
C ILE A 256 2.35 -8.74 -24.75
N GLU A 257 2.64 -8.58 -26.04
CA GLU A 257 1.66 -8.12 -27.04
C GLU A 257 0.42 -9.02 -27.08
N ALA A 258 0.60 -10.34 -27.04
CA ALA A 258 -0.53 -11.28 -26.98
C ALA A 258 -1.37 -11.12 -25.70
N LYS A 259 -0.72 -10.91 -24.55
CA LYS A 259 -1.42 -10.68 -23.28
C LYS A 259 -2.16 -9.34 -23.26
N ASP A 260 -1.60 -8.30 -23.86
CA ASP A 260 -2.25 -6.99 -23.94
C ASP A 260 -3.54 -7.05 -24.79
N VAL A 261 -3.53 -7.81 -25.88
CA VAL A 261 -4.74 -8.10 -26.67
C VAL A 261 -5.80 -8.83 -25.83
N ASP A 262 -5.40 -9.85 -25.07
CA ASP A 262 -6.32 -10.60 -24.19
C ASP A 262 -6.91 -9.71 -23.08
N ILE A 263 -6.11 -8.80 -22.50
CA ILE A 263 -6.57 -7.85 -21.48
C ILE A 263 -7.61 -6.89 -22.09
N ALA A 264 -7.32 -6.29 -23.25
CA ALA A 264 -8.26 -5.39 -23.90
C ALA A 264 -9.60 -6.07 -24.25
N ALA A 265 -9.56 -7.34 -24.65
CA ALA A 265 -10.76 -8.14 -24.91
C ALA A 265 -11.59 -8.37 -23.62
N ARG A 266 -10.92 -8.68 -22.50
CA ARG A 266 -11.57 -8.84 -21.19
C ARG A 266 -12.17 -7.54 -20.66
N ASP A 267 -11.47 -6.42 -20.80
CA ASP A 267 -11.98 -5.11 -20.37
C ASP A 267 -13.25 -4.73 -21.12
N THR A 268 -13.31 -5.05 -22.42
CA THR A 268 -14.53 -4.87 -23.23
C THR A 268 -15.68 -5.71 -22.69
N GLN A 269 -15.43 -6.99 -22.37
CA GLN A 269 -16.47 -7.88 -21.79
C GLN A 269 -16.96 -7.40 -20.42
N ILE A 270 -16.05 -6.89 -19.57
CA ILE A 270 -16.41 -6.33 -18.26
C ILE A 270 -17.31 -5.11 -18.43
N ALA A 271 -16.99 -4.21 -19.37
CA ALA A 271 -17.82 -3.04 -19.66
C ALA A 271 -19.24 -3.44 -20.11
N GLU A 272 -19.36 -4.44 -20.99
CA GLU A 272 -20.67 -4.96 -21.43
C GLU A 272 -21.47 -5.60 -20.29
N LEU A 273 -20.82 -6.36 -19.41
CA LEU A 273 -21.47 -6.98 -18.25
C LEU A 273 -21.95 -5.93 -17.25
N ASN A 274 -21.14 -4.91 -16.96
CA ASN A 274 -21.54 -3.82 -16.08
C ASN A 274 -22.77 -3.07 -16.62
N ALA A 275 -22.80 -2.77 -17.92
CA ALA A 275 -23.96 -2.15 -18.54
C ALA A 275 -25.24 -3.01 -18.43
N LYS A 276 -25.11 -4.35 -18.55
CA LYS A 276 -26.24 -5.28 -18.34
C LYS A 276 -26.71 -5.31 -16.90
N VAL A 277 -25.79 -5.26 -15.93
CA VAL A 277 -26.13 -5.23 -14.50
C VAL A 277 -26.90 -3.95 -14.17
N GLU A 278 -26.41 -2.78 -14.59
CA GLU A 278 -27.11 -1.51 -14.39
C GLU A 278 -28.52 -1.51 -15.00
N GLN A 279 -28.68 -2.13 -16.17
CA GLN A 279 -30.01 -2.25 -16.80
C GLN A 279 -30.92 -3.17 -15.98
N MET A 280 -30.42 -4.31 -15.52
CA MET A 280 -31.20 -5.23 -14.68
C MET A 280 -31.61 -4.58 -13.35
N GLU A 281 -30.77 -3.77 -12.73
CA GLU A 281 -31.11 -3.03 -11.51
C GLU A 281 -32.25 -2.02 -11.74
N LYS A 282 -32.21 -1.28 -12.86
CA LYS A 282 -33.30 -0.38 -13.25
C LYS A 282 -34.61 -1.13 -13.49
N ASP A 283 -34.55 -2.27 -14.17
CA ASP A 283 -35.72 -3.09 -14.46
C ASP A 283 -36.31 -3.71 -13.18
N MET A 284 -35.47 -4.14 -12.23
CA MET A 284 -35.93 -4.63 -10.92
C MET A 284 -36.65 -3.53 -10.14
N LYS A 285 -36.05 -2.34 -10.05
CA LYS A 285 -36.67 -1.21 -9.35
C LYS A 285 -38.04 -0.87 -9.93
N LYS A 286 -38.16 -0.82 -11.27
CA LYS A 286 -39.43 -0.58 -11.95
C LYS A 286 -40.48 -1.63 -11.59
N LYS A 287 -40.10 -2.92 -11.57
CA LYS A 287 -41.02 -4.01 -11.19
C LYS A 287 -41.44 -3.95 -9.72
N ASP A 288 -40.55 -3.54 -8.82
CA ASP A 288 -40.88 -3.35 -7.41
C ASP A 288 -41.87 -2.21 -7.22
N ASP A 289 -41.67 -1.08 -7.91
CA ASP A 289 -42.61 0.05 -7.92
C ASP A 289 -44.00 -0.39 -8.46
N GLU A 290 -44.03 -1.09 -9.61
CA GLU A 290 -45.26 -1.64 -10.19
C GLU A 290 -45.98 -2.62 -9.25
N LYS A 291 -45.22 -3.46 -8.53
CA LYS A 291 -45.77 -4.40 -7.56
C LYS A 291 -46.40 -3.69 -6.36
N GLU A 292 -45.75 -2.65 -5.84
CA GLU A 292 -46.29 -1.86 -4.73
C GLU A 292 -47.63 -1.21 -5.12
N ASP A 293 -47.72 -0.67 -6.35
CA ASP A 293 -48.95 -0.06 -6.86
C ASP A 293 -50.06 -1.10 -7.03
N LEU A 294 -49.77 -2.26 -7.60
CA LEU A 294 -50.72 -3.36 -7.70
C LEU A 294 -51.19 -3.86 -6.32
N GLU A 295 -50.31 -3.95 -5.32
CA GLU A 295 -50.69 -4.34 -3.96
C GLU A 295 -51.64 -3.33 -3.30
N LYS A 296 -51.44 -2.02 -3.56
CA LYS A 296 -52.38 -0.96 -3.13
C LYS A 296 -53.73 -1.11 -3.80
N GLU A 297 -53.77 -1.31 -5.12
CA GLU A 297 -55.02 -1.50 -5.87
C GLU A 297 -55.79 -2.73 -5.40
N VAL A 298 -55.10 -3.86 -5.21
CA VAL A 298 -55.71 -5.11 -4.69
C VAL A 298 -56.28 -4.89 -3.29
N THR A 299 -55.57 -4.17 -2.42
CA THR A 299 -56.06 -3.86 -1.07
C THR A 299 -57.31 -3.00 -1.12
N LYS A 300 -57.33 -1.95 -1.96
CA LYS A 300 -58.50 -1.08 -2.16
C LYS A 300 -59.71 -1.83 -2.72
N ALA A 301 -59.50 -2.69 -3.71
CA ALA A 301 -60.57 -3.52 -4.28
C ALA A 301 -61.17 -4.45 -3.23
N LYS A 302 -60.34 -5.05 -2.38
CA LYS A 302 -60.81 -5.90 -1.28
C LYS A 302 -61.51 -5.16 -0.16
N ALA A 303 -61.05 -3.96 0.19
CA ALA A 303 -61.77 -3.11 1.13
C ALA A 303 -63.19 -2.80 0.60
N SER A 304 -63.31 -2.48 -0.69
CA SER A 304 -64.62 -2.27 -1.34
C SER A 304 -65.50 -3.52 -1.29
N GLU A 305 -64.94 -4.70 -1.61
CA GLU A 305 -65.65 -5.99 -1.52
C GLU A 305 -66.18 -6.23 -0.09
N LYS A 306 -65.34 -6.00 0.93
CA LYS A 306 -65.72 -6.15 2.33
C LYS A 306 -66.76 -5.15 2.80
N LEU A 307 -66.73 -3.90 2.32
CA LEU A 307 -67.80 -2.94 2.60
C LEU A 307 -69.13 -3.40 2.01
N SER A 308 -69.13 -3.95 0.79
CA SER A 308 -70.34 -4.53 0.19
C SER A 308 -70.84 -5.75 0.97
N GLU A 309 -69.97 -6.59 1.52
CA GLU A 309 -70.37 -7.68 2.42
C GLU A 309 -71.06 -7.16 3.69
N VAL A 310 -70.53 -6.11 4.32
CA VAL A 310 -71.15 -5.45 5.49
C VAL A 310 -72.55 -4.95 5.12
N GLU A 311 -72.70 -4.29 3.97
CA GLU A 311 -73.99 -3.74 3.53
C GLU A 311 -75.01 -4.84 3.20
N ALA A 312 -74.59 -5.89 2.50
CA ALA A 312 -75.44 -7.04 2.20
C ALA A 312 -75.88 -7.77 3.48
N ALA A 313 -74.96 -7.95 4.43
CA ALA A 313 -75.22 -8.59 5.70
C ALA A 313 -76.26 -7.85 6.56
N LEU A 314 -76.31 -6.51 6.45
CA LEU A 314 -77.20 -5.66 7.24
C LEU A 314 -78.50 -5.29 6.53
N LYS A 315 -78.69 -5.72 5.28
CA LYS A 315 -79.80 -5.31 4.41
C LYS A 315 -81.18 -5.66 4.98
N ASP A 316 -81.29 -6.80 5.66
CA ASP A 316 -82.56 -7.34 6.14
C ASP A 316 -83.05 -6.68 7.44
N PHE A 317 -82.22 -5.86 8.10
CA PHE A 317 -82.59 -5.12 9.30
C PHE A 317 -83.16 -3.74 8.94
N SER A 318 -84.14 -3.28 9.71
CA SER A 318 -84.66 -1.90 9.61
C SER A 318 -83.63 -0.88 10.12
N ASP A 319 -83.87 0.40 9.82
CA ASP A 319 -82.97 1.46 10.28
C ASP A 319 -83.04 1.63 11.82
N GLU A 320 -84.22 1.45 12.42
CA GLU A 320 -84.40 1.43 13.87
C GLU A 320 -83.70 0.25 14.56
N GLU A 321 -83.62 -0.90 13.89
CA GLU A 321 -82.92 -2.08 14.39
C GLU A 321 -81.39 -1.89 14.32
N LYS A 322 -80.88 -1.24 13.27
CA LYS A 322 -79.45 -0.95 13.10
C LYS A 322 -78.91 0.08 14.09
N GLU A 323 -79.75 1.00 14.59
CA GLU A 323 -79.31 2.06 15.53
C GLU A 323 -78.61 1.50 16.78
N VAL A 324 -79.01 0.30 17.24
CA VAL A 324 -78.44 -0.38 18.42
C VAL A 324 -76.96 -0.75 18.25
N ALA A 325 -76.52 -0.95 17.00
CA ALA A 325 -75.14 -1.31 16.65
C ALA A 325 -74.45 -0.26 15.75
N LYS A 326 -75.00 0.96 15.66
CA LYS A 326 -74.52 2.02 14.76
C LYS A 326 -73.04 2.36 14.93
N GLU A 327 -72.58 2.46 16.17
CA GLU A 327 -71.17 2.77 16.45
C GLU A 327 -70.25 1.62 16.01
N ASP A 328 -70.65 0.37 16.25
CA ASP A 328 -69.89 -0.81 15.84
C ASP A 328 -69.84 -0.94 14.30
N ILE A 329 -70.96 -0.66 13.62
CA ILE A 329 -71.04 -0.62 12.15
C ILE A 329 -70.14 0.47 11.58
N LYS A 330 -70.19 1.68 12.15
CA LYS A 330 -69.35 2.80 11.73
C LYS A 330 -67.87 2.47 11.91
N LYS A 331 -67.50 1.98 13.09
CA LYS A 331 -66.13 1.60 13.43
C LYS A 331 -65.59 0.55 12.45
N LEU A 332 -66.34 -0.51 12.18
CA LEU A 332 -65.95 -1.54 11.20
C LEU A 332 -65.76 -0.96 9.79
N LYS A 333 -66.67 -0.08 9.33
CA LYS A 333 -66.52 0.58 8.03
C LYS A 333 -65.29 1.49 7.97
N ASP A 334 -64.99 2.22 9.04
CA ASP A 334 -63.81 3.08 9.12
C ASP A 334 -62.52 2.25 9.11
N GLU A 335 -62.48 1.13 9.85
CA GLU A 335 -61.35 0.19 9.87
C GLU A 335 -61.09 -0.45 8.50
N ILE A 336 -62.15 -0.88 7.78
CA ILE A 336 -62.02 -1.42 6.42
C ILE A 336 -61.45 -0.38 5.45
N ASN A 337 -61.91 0.88 5.53
CA ASN A 337 -61.43 1.97 4.67
C ASN A 337 -59.97 2.38 4.98
N ALA A 338 -59.52 2.20 6.22
CA ALA A 338 -58.18 2.53 6.65
C ALA A 338 -57.14 1.43 6.39
N CYS A 339 -57.56 0.24 5.93
CA CYS A 339 -56.69 -0.89 5.70
C CYS A 339 -55.59 -0.58 4.66
N LYS A 340 -54.34 -0.89 5.03
CA LYS A 340 -53.16 -0.73 4.18
C LYS A 340 -52.69 -2.05 3.58
N LYS A 341 -53.14 -3.18 4.15
CA LYS A 341 -52.81 -4.52 3.66
C LYS A 341 -54.03 -5.40 3.61
N LYS A 342 -54.10 -6.23 2.57
CA LYS A 342 -55.13 -7.28 2.43
C LYS A 342 -55.31 -8.14 3.68
N SER A 343 -54.24 -8.46 4.42
CA SER A 343 -54.31 -9.30 5.62
C SER A 343 -55.08 -8.67 6.78
N GLU A 344 -55.19 -7.34 6.82
CA GLU A 344 -55.93 -6.59 7.84
C GLU A 344 -57.45 -6.79 7.70
N LEU A 345 -57.92 -7.27 6.55
CA LEU A 345 -59.34 -7.51 6.26
C LEU A 345 -59.84 -8.90 6.67
N ASN A 346 -58.99 -9.74 7.28
CA ASN A 346 -59.31 -11.14 7.56
C ASN A 346 -60.37 -11.34 8.66
N ASN A 347 -60.50 -10.38 9.60
CA ASN A 347 -61.45 -10.42 10.72
C ASN A 347 -62.85 -9.89 10.37
N VAL A 348 -63.01 -9.21 9.23
CA VAL A 348 -64.25 -8.49 8.88
C VAL A 348 -65.48 -9.39 8.97
N THR A 349 -65.38 -10.63 8.49
CA THR A 349 -66.51 -11.58 8.53
C THR A 349 -66.92 -11.95 9.96
N SER A 350 -65.96 -12.11 10.88
CA SER A 350 -66.30 -12.35 12.30
C SER A 350 -66.94 -11.13 12.96
N GLU A 351 -66.50 -9.93 12.61
CA GLU A 351 -67.08 -8.69 13.15
C GLU A 351 -68.49 -8.44 12.64
N ILE A 352 -68.75 -8.70 11.34
CA ILE A 352 -70.10 -8.73 10.77
C ILE A 352 -71.01 -9.65 11.59
N ASN A 353 -70.57 -10.87 11.89
CA ASN A 353 -71.37 -11.83 12.65
C ASN A 353 -71.63 -11.38 14.10
N SER A 354 -70.66 -10.72 14.73
CA SER A 354 -70.82 -10.11 16.06
C SER A 354 -71.90 -9.02 16.04
N ILE A 355 -71.84 -8.12 15.05
CA ILE A 355 -72.84 -7.05 14.84
C ILE A 355 -74.23 -7.63 14.62
N LYS A 356 -74.37 -8.63 13.72
CA LYS A 356 -75.65 -9.32 13.48
C LYS A 356 -76.21 -9.91 14.77
N SER A 357 -75.38 -10.59 15.55
CA SER A 357 -75.79 -11.22 16.81
C SER A 357 -76.33 -10.18 17.80
N LYS A 358 -75.66 -9.03 17.91
CA LYS A 358 -76.09 -7.91 18.77
C LYS A 358 -77.45 -7.36 18.34
N ILE A 359 -77.66 -7.13 17.04
CA ILE A 359 -78.94 -6.64 16.50
C ILE A 359 -80.06 -7.66 16.77
N CYS A 360 -79.84 -8.94 16.44
CA CYS A 360 -80.83 -10.00 16.67
C CYS A 360 -81.21 -10.15 18.15
N MET A 361 -80.24 -10.07 19.07
CA MET A 361 -80.51 -10.13 20.51
C MET A 361 -81.43 -8.99 20.97
N GLU A 362 -81.20 -7.77 20.47
CA GLU A 362 -82.03 -6.62 20.81
C GLU A 362 -83.44 -6.73 20.22
N ILE A 363 -83.58 -7.22 18.98
CA ILE A 363 -84.88 -7.48 18.37
C ILE A 363 -85.69 -8.44 19.23
N VAL A 364 -85.09 -9.56 19.65
CA VAL A 364 -85.75 -10.55 20.52
C VAL A 364 -86.09 -9.95 21.88
N ALA A 365 -85.23 -9.10 22.45
CA ALA A 365 -85.50 -8.41 23.71
C ALA A 365 -86.72 -7.49 23.59
N LYS A 366 -86.80 -6.67 22.53
CA LYS A 366 -87.95 -5.80 22.25
C LYS A 366 -89.23 -6.59 21.99
N GLN A 367 -89.16 -7.70 21.24
CA GLN A 367 -90.31 -8.58 21.01
C GLN A 367 -90.83 -9.18 22.33
N LYS A 368 -89.95 -9.70 23.18
CA LYS A 368 -90.32 -10.22 24.51
C LYS A 368 -90.91 -9.13 25.41
N GLN A 369 -90.37 -7.92 25.35
CA GLN A 369 -90.91 -6.79 26.08
C GLN A 369 -92.32 -6.44 25.58
N ALA A 370 -92.52 -6.32 24.26
CA ALA A 370 -93.82 -6.06 23.67
C ALA A 370 -94.85 -7.18 23.96
N GLU A 371 -94.44 -8.46 23.92
CA GLU A 371 -95.29 -9.58 24.32
C GLU A 371 -95.67 -9.53 25.81
N SER A 372 -94.74 -9.14 26.68
CA SER A 372 -95.01 -8.99 28.11
C SER A 372 -95.96 -7.81 28.38
N GLU A 373 -95.78 -6.69 27.69
CA GLU A 373 -96.65 -5.51 27.78
C GLU A 373 -98.04 -5.81 27.21
N ALA A 374 -98.14 -6.59 26.12
CA ALA A 374 -99.40 -7.07 25.57
C ALA A 374 -100.13 -8.02 26.54
N ARG A 375 -99.43 -8.97 27.19
CA ARG A 375 -100.01 -9.84 28.22
C ARG A 375 -100.54 -9.06 29.42
N ILE A 376 -99.82 -8.02 29.87
CA ILE A 376 -100.28 -7.13 30.95
C ILE A 376 -101.53 -6.35 30.49
N SER A 377 -101.58 -5.92 29.23
CA SER A 377 -102.75 -5.24 28.66
C SER A 377 -103.97 -6.17 28.52
N GLU A 378 -103.78 -7.43 28.12
CA GLU A 378 -104.86 -8.44 28.04
C GLU A 378 -105.43 -8.78 29.42
N GLN A 379 -104.59 -9.01 30.44
CA GLN A 379 -105.06 -9.27 31.81
C GLN A 379 -105.83 -8.09 32.43
N ASN A 380 -105.55 -6.86 32.00
CA ASN A 380 -106.25 -5.66 32.46
C ASN A 380 -107.57 -5.39 31.69
N SER A 381 -107.89 -6.17 30.66
CA SER A 381 -109.10 -6.01 29.83
C SER A 381 -110.10 -7.17 29.92
N GLU A 382 -109.80 -8.20 30.72
CA GLU A 382 -110.72 -9.27 31.05
C GLU A 382 -111.68 -8.83 32.18
N GLU A 383 -112.97 -8.65 31.87
CA GLU A 383 -114.03 -8.45 32.86
C GLU A 383 -114.10 -9.68 33.78
N VAL A 384 -113.45 -9.61 34.94
CA VAL A 384 -113.72 -10.54 36.03
C VAL A 384 -115.14 -10.28 36.50
N LYS A 385 -116.07 -11.17 36.12
CA LYS A 385 -117.33 -11.34 36.86
C LYS A 385 -116.95 -11.67 38.30
N ILE A 386 -117.21 -10.72 39.20
CA ILE A 386 -117.22 -10.98 40.64
C ILE A 386 -118.45 -11.86 40.89
N GLU A 387 -118.25 -13.18 40.87
CA GLU A 387 -119.19 -14.12 41.48
C GLU A 387 -118.89 -14.15 42.99
N ASP A 388 -119.83 -13.62 43.76
CA ASP A 388 -119.84 -13.58 45.22
C ASP A 388 -120.09 -14.98 45.80
N ILE A 389 -118.99 -15.68 46.14
CA ILE A 389 -118.99 -17.09 46.57
C ILE A 389 -119.23 -17.26 48.09
N PHE A 390 -119.61 -16.20 48.83
CA PHE A 390 -119.84 -16.26 50.28
C PHE A 390 -121.31 -16.09 50.72
N SER A 391 -122.27 -16.24 49.79
CA SER A 391 -123.69 -16.01 50.08
C SER A 391 -124.51 -17.26 50.43
N GLU A 392 -123.95 -18.48 50.41
CA GLU A 392 -124.78 -19.66 50.65
C GLU A 392 -124.05 -20.79 51.40
N VAL A 393 -124.66 -21.16 52.54
CA VAL A 393 -124.51 -22.44 53.28
C VAL A 393 -123.30 -22.46 54.24
N CYS A 394 -123.46 -22.45 55.57
CA CYS A 394 -124.34 -23.34 56.30
C CYS A 394 -124.62 -22.84 57.73
N SER A 395 -125.91 -22.86 58.09
CA SER A 395 -126.39 -22.83 59.46
C SER A 395 -126.07 -24.16 60.17
N GLU A 396 -125.68 -23.99 61.43
CA GLU A 396 -125.44 -24.91 62.54
C GLU A 396 -126.00 -26.34 62.47
N LYS A 397 -125.19 -27.30 62.94
CA LYS A 397 -125.50 -28.04 64.19
C LYS A 397 -124.30 -28.78 64.79
N TYR A 398 -124.10 -28.51 66.07
CA TYR A 398 -123.42 -29.31 67.12
C TYR A 398 -123.60 -30.83 66.96
N VAL A 399 -122.62 -31.65 67.37
CA VAL A 399 -122.55 -32.29 68.71
C VAL A 399 -121.11 -32.78 68.97
N ASP A 400 -120.70 -32.61 70.24
CA ASP A 400 -119.57 -33.13 71.00
C ASP A 400 -119.23 -34.63 70.77
N ASP A 401 -117.97 -35.05 70.95
CA ASP A 401 -117.41 -35.35 72.28
C ASP A 401 -115.94 -35.82 72.19
N ASP A 402 -115.19 -35.43 73.21
CA ASP A 402 -114.09 -36.13 73.89
C ASP A 402 -112.85 -36.63 73.12
N GLU A 403 -111.73 -35.93 73.34
CA GLU A 403 -110.73 -36.43 74.30
C GLU A 403 -109.81 -35.28 74.78
N GLU A 404 -109.80 -35.08 76.10
CA GLU A 404 -108.73 -34.42 76.86
C GLU A 404 -107.35 -35.03 76.46
N VAL A 405 -106.20 -34.36 76.51
CA VAL A 405 -105.49 -33.96 77.73
C VAL A 405 -104.38 -32.94 77.42
N ASN A 406 -104.54 -31.77 78.02
CA ASN A 406 -103.58 -30.94 78.76
C ASN A 406 -102.03 -31.13 78.63
N ILE A 407 -101.39 -30.04 78.17
CA ILE A 407 -100.28 -29.26 78.77
C ILE A 407 -99.07 -30.00 79.39
N PHE A 408 -97.91 -29.82 78.77
CA PHE A 408 -96.77 -29.04 79.32
C PHE A 408 -96.04 -28.29 78.20
#